data_AF-A0A3R9TG61-F1
#
_entry.id   AF-A0A3R9TG61-F1
#
_cell.length_a   1.000
_cell.length_b   1.000
_cell.length_c   1.000
_cell.angle_alpha   90.00
_cell.angle_beta   90.00
_cell.angle_gamma   90.00
#
_symmetry.space_group_name_H-M   'P 1'
#
loop_
_entity.id
_entity.type
_entity.pdbx_description
1 polymer ?
#
loop_
_entity_poly.entity_id
_entity_poly.type
_entity_poly.pdbx_seq_one_letter_code
_entity_poly.pdbx_strand_id
1 'polypeptide(L)'
;TQPQNVSVLNSQNAGRAYLLPSCPPVLEKRTIRLPKTDFFAQCLYRKNYQDSFIQLHKFMQLDLNNIDIRNAIKNIIQFVIDQILLQALKTREYAVEGWSNQDYYASLPKIQRIWLDKVHQKEREENSDWRDELSREVARWILRSYEKVISDAYTLGTGELLDVKQRVENSLQKAK
;
A
#
# COMPACT_ATOMS: atom_id res chain seq x y z
N THR A 1 -25.18 -31.68 -37.44
CA THR A 1 -24.69 -30.74 -38.48
C THR A 1 -23.55 -31.42 -39.22
N GLN A 2 -23.51 -31.38 -40.55
CA GLN A 2 -22.46 -32.02 -41.36
C GLN A 2 -21.28 -31.05 -41.54
N PRO A 3 -20.17 -31.17 -40.77
CA PRO A 3 -19.04 -30.24 -40.87
C PRO A 3 -18.33 -30.30 -42.24
N GLN A 4 -18.59 -31.38 -42.99
CA GLN A 4 -18.11 -31.67 -44.35
C GLN A 4 -18.56 -30.64 -45.40
N ASN A 5 -19.69 -29.97 -45.18
CA ASN A 5 -20.29 -29.08 -46.17
C ASN A 5 -19.89 -27.60 -45.98
N VAL A 6 -18.98 -27.29 -45.04
CA VAL A 6 -18.60 -25.91 -44.70
C VAL A 6 -17.20 -25.58 -45.21
N SER A 7 -16.20 -26.38 -44.86
CA SER A 7 -14.84 -26.27 -45.39
C SER A 7 -14.04 -27.54 -45.11
N VAL A 8 -12.95 -27.73 -45.86
CA VAL A 8 -12.01 -28.84 -45.63
C VAL A 8 -11.42 -28.77 -44.22
N LEU A 9 -11.04 -27.58 -43.75
CA LEU A 9 -10.51 -27.36 -42.40
C LEU A 9 -11.54 -27.64 -41.30
N ASN A 10 -12.82 -27.32 -41.52
CA ASN A 10 -13.88 -27.64 -40.57
C ASN A 10 -14.16 -29.14 -40.49
N SER A 11 -13.98 -29.86 -41.60
CA SER A 11 -14.07 -31.33 -41.66
C SER A 11 -12.92 -31.98 -40.89
N GLN A 12 -11.69 -31.48 -41.09
CA GLN A 12 -10.50 -31.93 -40.37
C GLN A 12 -10.61 -31.69 -38.86
N ASN A 13 -11.17 -30.55 -38.46
CA ASN A 13 -11.40 -30.22 -37.05
C ASN A 13 -12.72 -30.81 -36.48
N ALA A 14 -13.42 -31.67 -37.24
CA ALA A 14 -14.70 -32.30 -36.85
C ALA A 14 -15.77 -31.29 -36.37
N GLY A 15 -15.78 -30.08 -36.92
CA GLY A 15 -16.69 -29.01 -36.52
C GLY A 15 -16.33 -28.31 -35.19
N ARG A 16 -15.13 -28.53 -34.65
CA ARG A 16 -14.69 -27.94 -33.38
C ARG A 16 -13.85 -26.68 -33.60
N ALA A 17 -14.18 -25.62 -32.86
CA ALA A 17 -13.38 -24.40 -32.78
C ALA A 17 -12.87 -24.25 -31.35
N TYR A 18 -11.55 -24.22 -31.18
CA TYR A 18 -10.92 -23.93 -29.88
C TYR A 18 -10.87 -22.42 -29.70
N LEU A 19 -11.73 -21.90 -28.83
CA LEU A 19 -11.76 -20.48 -28.48
C LEU A 19 -10.83 -20.23 -27.29
N LEU A 20 -10.09 -19.13 -27.34
CA LEU A 20 -9.35 -18.64 -26.18
C LEU A 20 -10.35 -18.06 -25.16
N PRO A 21 -10.28 -18.44 -23.88
CA PRO A 21 -11.14 -17.86 -22.86
C PRO A 21 -10.79 -16.37 -22.70
N SER A 22 -11.72 -15.49 -23.08
CA SER A 22 -11.63 -14.03 -22.86
C SER A 22 -12.53 -13.58 -21.70
N CYS A 23 -12.84 -14.49 -20.77
CA CYS A 23 -13.63 -14.13 -19.59
C CYS A 23 -12.75 -13.37 -18.61
N PRO A 24 -13.24 -12.24 -18.05
CA PRO A 24 -12.52 -11.54 -17.00
C PRO A 24 -12.40 -12.46 -15.77
N PRO A 25 -11.31 -12.35 -14.99
CA PRO A 25 -11.17 -13.14 -13.78
C PRO A 25 -12.30 -12.81 -12.80
N VAL A 26 -12.87 -13.84 -12.16
CA VAL A 26 -13.80 -13.64 -11.05
C VAL A 26 -12.98 -13.20 -9.84
N LEU A 27 -12.98 -11.90 -9.58
CA LEU A 27 -12.30 -11.31 -8.42
C LEU A 27 -13.19 -11.50 -7.19
N GLU A 28 -12.80 -12.39 -6.28
CA GLU A 28 -13.44 -12.46 -4.96
C GLU A 28 -13.23 -11.14 -4.21
N LYS A 29 -14.32 -10.54 -3.71
CA LYS A 29 -14.24 -9.36 -2.84
C LYS A 29 -13.56 -9.76 -1.54
N ARG A 30 -12.25 -9.49 -1.44
CA ARG A 30 -11.51 -9.71 -0.20
C ARG A 30 -12.09 -8.83 0.89
N THR A 31 -12.56 -9.45 1.97
CA THR A 31 -12.99 -8.74 3.17
C THR A 31 -11.78 -8.02 3.76
N ILE A 32 -11.83 -6.69 3.78
CA ILE A 32 -10.78 -5.89 4.41
C ILE A 32 -10.94 -6.03 5.92
N ARG A 33 -9.88 -6.44 6.61
CA ARG A 33 -9.87 -6.53 8.07
C ARG A 33 -9.64 -5.14 8.65
N LEU A 34 -10.61 -4.66 9.44
CA LEU A 34 -10.45 -3.42 10.19
C LEU A 34 -9.42 -3.59 11.31
N PRO A 35 -8.53 -2.62 11.53
CA PRO A 35 -7.54 -2.68 12.60
C PRO A 35 -8.20 -2.46 13.96
N LYS A 36 -7.81 -3.27 14.93
CA LYS A 36 -8.33 -3.26 16.31
C LYS A 36 -7.37 -2.54 17.26
N THR A 37 -6.08 -2.81 17.12
CA THR A 37 -5.04 -2.31 18.02
C THR A 37 -4.06 -1.39 17.32
N ASP A 38 -3.64 -1.74 16.11
CA ASP A 38 -2.71 -0.93 15.31
C ASP A 38 -2.87 -1.24 13.83
N PHE A 39 -3.09 -0.20 13.04
CA PHE A 39 -3.16 -0.29 11.57
C PHE A 39 -1.87 -0.85 10.97
N PHE A 40 -0.72 -0.38 11.45
CA PHE A 40 0.58 -0.72 10.85
C PHE A 40 0.97 -2.18 11.07
N ALA A 41 0.57 -2.76 12.20
CA ALA A 41 0.83 -4.17 12.50
C ALA A 41 -0.19 -5.13 11.88
N GLN A 42 -1.47 -4.73 11.79
CA GLN A 42 -2.56 -5.63 11.42
C GLN A 42 -2.96 -5.54 9.94
N CYS A 43 -2.85 -4.36 9.33
CA CYS A 43 -3.27 -4.14 7.95
C CYS A 43 -2.11 -4.19 6.95
N LEU A 44 -0.88 -3.88 7.39
CA LEU A 44 0.29 -3.86 6.51
C LEU A 44 1.11 -5.16 6.63
N TYR A 45 0.92 -6.06 5.67
CA TYR A 45 1.72 -7.28 5.61
C TYR A 45 3.13 -6.98 5.08
N ARG A 46 4.15 -7.09 5.94
CA ARG A 46 5.53 -6.69 5.63
C ARG A 46 6.08 -7.32 4.35
N LYS A 47 5.75 -8.59 4.04
CA LYS A 47 6.29 -9.26 2.84
C LYS A 47 5.84 -8.58 1.54
N ASN A 48 4.71 -7.88 1.53
CA ASN A 48 4.27 -7.14 0.34
C ASN A 48 5.22 -5.99 -0.02
N TYR A 49 6.01 -5.52 0.93
CA TYR A 49 6.96 -4.41 0.77
C TYR A 49 8.41 -4.90 0.69
N GLN A 50 8.65 -6.22 0.81
CA GLN A 50 9.98 -6.80 0.88
C GLN A 50 10.80 -6.48 -0.37
N ASP A 51 10.21 -6.64 -1.57
CA ASP A 51 10.90 -6.36 -2.83
C ASP A 51 11.30 -4.88 -2.94
N SER A 52 10.42 -3.97 -2.51
CA SER A 52 10.71 -2.53 -2.47
C SER A 52 11.88 -2.22 -1.52
N PHE A 53 11.92 -2.84 -0.34
CA PHE A 53 13.03 -2.64 0.61
C PHE A 53 14.34 -3.26 0.11
N ILE A 54 14.30 -4.43 -0.53
CA ILE A 54 15.48 -5.04 -1.14
C ILE A 54 16.02 -4.13 -2.25
N GLN A 55 15.14 -3.59 -3.09
CA GLN A 55 15.54 -2.67 -4.15
C GLN A 55 16.13 -1.37 -3.59
N LEU A 56 15.51 -0.82 -2.54
CA LEU A 56 16.03 0.34 -1.81
C LEU A 56 17.46 0.08 -1.30
N HIS A 57 17.68 -1.07 -0.66
CA HIS A 57 18.98 -1.45 -0.12
C HIS A 57 20.04 -1.60 -1.21
N LYS A 58 19.70 -2.23 -2.34
CA LYS A 58 20.60 -2.33 -3.50
C LYS A 58 21.05 -0.95 -3.98
N PHE A 59 20.14 0.02 -4.05
CA PHE A 59 20.50 1.39 -4.44
C PHE A 59 21.34 2.11 -3.38
N MET A 60 21.15 1.82 -2.09
CA MET A 60 21.96 2.38 -1.01
C MET A 60 23.38 1.78 -0.96
N GLN A 61 23.56 0.52 -1.37
CA GLN A 61 24.89 -0.12 -1.46
C GLN A 61 25.71 0.37 -2.65
N LEU A 62 25.08 0.96 -3.66
CA LEU A 62 25.80 1.53 -4.80
C LEU A 62 26.48 2.83 -4.34
N ASP A 63 27.80 2.81 -4.20
CA ASP A 63 28.65 3.98 -3.88
C ASP A 63 28.66 5.09 -4.97
N LEU A 64 27.75 5.00 -5.94
CA LEU A 64 27.62 5.93 -7.05
C LEU A 64 26.64 7.05 -6.68
N ASN A 65 27.16 8.25 -6.40
CA ASN A 65 26.34 9.43 -6.14
C ASN A 65 25.80 10.05 -7.46
N ASN A 66 24.90 9.34 -8.15
CA ASN A 66 24.20 9.84 -9.33
C ASN A 66 22.82 10.42 -8.95
N ILE A 67 22.39 11.49 -9.63
CA ILE A 67 21.04 12.05 -9.54
C ILE A 67 19.98 10.97 -9.80
N ASP A 68 20.23 10.07 -10.76
CA ASP A 68 19.30 8.99 -11.10
C ASP A 68 19.10 8.02 -9.94
N ILE A 69 20.16 7.67 -9.21
CA ILE A 69 20.08 6.79 -8.04
C ILE A 69 19.33 7.48 -6.90
N ARG A 70 19.62 8.77 -6.65
CA ARG A 70 18.89 9.55 -5.65
C ARG A 70 17.39 9.66 -5.99
N ASN A 71 17.05 9.83 -7.27
CA ASN A 71 15.67 9.84 -7.73
C ASN A 71 15.02 8.46 -7.61
N ALA A 72 15.74 7.38 -7.91
CA ALA A 72 15.25 6.02 -7.74
C ALA A 72 14.91 5.70 -6.28
N ILE A 73 15.81 6.04 -5.34
CA ILE A 73 15.59 5.90 -3.89
C ILE A 73 14.34 6.67 -3.47
N LYS A 74 14.23 7.94 -3.87
CA LYS A 74 13.04 8.76 -3.62
C LYS A 74 11.78 8.09 -4.18
N ASN A 75 11.81 7.57 -5.40
CA ASN A 75 10.64 6.94 -6.00
C ASN A 75 10.20 5.68 -5.27
N ILE A 76 11.15 4.86 -4.79
CA ILE A 76 10.83 3.65 -4.00
C ILE A 76 10.19 4.01 -2.67
N ILE A 77 10.75 4.99 -1.94
CA ILE A 77 10.16 5.46 -0.69
C ILE A 77 8.76 6.03 -0.96
N GLN A 78 8.56 6.74 -2.08
CA GLN A 78 7.25 7.29 -2.45
C GLN A 78 6.24 6.18 -2.68
N PHE A 79 6.65 5.16 -3.44
CA PHE A 79 5.83 4.03 -3.74
C PHE A 79 5.38 3.30 -2.47
N VAL A 80 6.29 3.08 -1.51
CA VAL A 80 5.93 2.48 -0.21
C VAL A 80 4.91 3.34 0.53
N ILE A 81 5.11 4.66 0.59
CA ILE A 81 4.18 5.60 1.23
C ILE A 81 2.80 5.54 0.55
N ASP A 82 2.76 5.61 -0.79
CA ASP A 82 1.53 5.58 -1.57
C ASP A 82 0.77 4.27 -1.37
N GLN A 83 1.48 3.13 -1.27
CA GLN A 83 0.86 1.85 -0.97
C GLN A 83 0.24 1.82 0.44
N ILE A 84 0.88 2.42 1.45
CA ILE A 84 0.32 2.53 2.81
C ILE A 84 -0.95 3.41 2.78
N LEU A 85 -0.88 4.56 2.13
CA LEU A 85 -2.03 5.47 1.99
C LEU A 85 -3.18 4.81 1.25
N LEU A 86 -2.89 4.07 0.17
CA LEU A 86 -3.89 3.33 -0.57
C LEU A 86 -4.59 2.27 0.29
N GLN A 87 -3.87 1.57 1.15
CA GLN A 87 -4.48 0.61 2.10
C GLN A 87 -5.40 1.32 3.10
N ALA A 88 -5.00 2.50 3.58
CA ALA A 88 -5.83 3.30 4.46
C ALA A 88 -7.11 3.81 3.77
N LEU A 89 -6.99 4.28 2.53
CA LEU A 89 -8.15 4.70 1.72
C LEU A 89 -9.11 3.54 1.46
N LYS A 90 -8.61 2.36 1.08
CA LYS A 90 -9.42 1.15 0.92
C LYS A 90 -10.14 0.77 2.22
N THR A 91 -9.44 0.88 3.35
CA THR A 91 -10.03 0.63 4.67
C THR A 91 -11.15 1.62 4.96
N ARG A 92 -10.95 2.91 4.66
CA ARG A 92 -11.96 3.96 4.81
C ARG A 92 -13.17 3.74 3.92
N GLU A 93 -12.97 3.38 2.65
CA GLU A 93 -14.05 3.10 1.70
C GLU A 93 -14.92 1.93 2.18
N TYR A 94 -14.28 0.84 2.61
CA TYR A 94 -14.95 -0.36 3.09
C TYR A 94 -15.64 -0.18 4.45
N ALA A 95 -15.06 0.62 5.34
CA ALA A 95 -15.60 0.81 6.67
C ALA A 95 -16.90 1.65 6.66
N VAL A 96 -17.84 1.21 7.51
CA VAL A 96 -19.06 1.97 7.83
C VAL A 96 -18.67 3.18 8.68
N GLU A 97 -19.35 4.30 8.47
CA GLU A 97 -19.13 5.52 9.24
C GLU A 97 -19.32 5.25 10.76
N GLY A 98 -18.32 5.63 11.57
CA GLY A 98 -18.38 5.52 13.03
C GLY A 98 -17.99 4.15 13.58
N TRP A 99 -17.39 3.30 12.74
CA TRP A 99 -16.89 2.01 13.17
C TRP A 99 -15.90 2.11 14.34
N SER A 100 -15.13 3.20 14.44
CA SER A 100 -14.13 3.37 15.49
C SER A 100 -14.70 3.72 16.87
N ASN A 101 -16.01 4.02 16.97
CA ASN A 101 -16.71 4.33 18.22
C ASN A 101 -17.18 3.09 18.99
N GLN A 102 -17.08 1.90 18.40
CA GLN A 102 -17.43 0.67 19.11
C GLN A 102 -16.36 0.33 20.16
N ASP A 103 -16.76 -0.17 21.34
CA ASP A 103 -15.85 -0.55 22.44
C ASP A 103 -14.74 -1.50 21.99
N TYR A 104 -15.03 -2.29 20.96
CA TYR A 104 -14.09 -3.21 20.34
C TYR A 104 -12.83 -2.55 19.74
N TYR A 105 -12.93 -1.28 19.34
CA TYR A 105 -11.84 -0.49 18.76
C TYR A 105 -11.26 0.52 19.75
N ALA A 106 -11.64 0.44 21.03
CA ALA A 106 -11.17 1.35 22.08
C ALA A 106 -9.64 1.29 22.31
N SER A 107 -8.97 0.21 21.88
CA SER A 107 -7.51 0.10 21.89
C SER A 107 -6.79 0.83 20.75
N LEU A 108 -7.50 1.23 19.69
CA LEU A 108 -6.87 1.88 18.54
C LEU A 108 -6.44 3.31 18.90
N PRO A 109 -5.23 3.76 18.55
CA PRO A 109 -4.80 5.13 18.82
C PRO A 109 -5.75 6.18 18.24
N LYS A 110 -5.99 7.28 18.97
CA LYS A 110 -6.91 8.34 18.54
C LYS A 110 -6.55 8.90 17.15
N ILE A 111 -5.25 9.07 16.87
CA ILE A 111 -4.75 9.55 15.57
C ILE A 111 -5.17 8.61 14.43
N GLN A 112 -5.05 7.30 14.64
CA GLN A 112 -5.44 6.30 13.64
C GLN A 112 -6.96 6.27 13.42
N ARG A 113 -7.76 6.54 14.46
CA ARG A 113 -9.23 6.70 14.32
C ARG A 113 -9.57 7.92 13.47
N ILE A 114 -8.97 9.08 13.77
CA ILE A 114 -9.18 10.32 13.00
C ILE A 114 -8.78 10.10 11.53
N TRP A 115 -7.68 9.38 11.30
CA TRP A 115 -7.19 9.11 9.96
C TRP A 115 -8.06 8.13 9.18
N LEU A 116 -8.53 7.03 9.79
CA LEU A 116 -9.21 5.94 9.09
C LEU A 116 -10.74 6.05 9.06
N ASP A 117 -11.36 6.66 10.07
CA ASP A 117 -12.82 6.79 10.14
C ASP A 117 -13.33 7.99 9.32
N LYS A 118 -14.55 7.87 8.80
CA LYS A 118 -15.24 8.93 8.06
C LYS A 118 -15.87 9.97 9.00
N VAL A 119 -16.27 9.59 10.21
CA VAL A 119 -16.90 10.51 11.19
C VAL A 119 -16.03 11.72 11.51
N HIS A 120 -14.71 11.52 11.57
CA HIS A 120 -13.73 12.56 11.88
C HIS A 120 -13.35 13.41 10.67
N GLN A 121 -14.15 13.43 9.59
CA GLN A 121 -13.85 14.24 8.42
C GLN A 121 -13.71 15.73 8.75
N LYS A 122 -14.60 16.28 9.59
CA LYS A 122 -14.54 17.69 10.03
C LYS A 122 -13.25 17.99 10.81
N GLU A 123 -12.90 17.11 11.75
CA GLU A 123 -11.66 17.24 12.55
C GLU A 123 -10.40 17.14 11.68
N ARG A 124 -10.44 16.38 10.57
CA ARG A 124 -9.33 16.32 9.60
C ARG A 124 -9.14 17.57 8.75
N GLU A 125 -10.22 18.32 8.53
CA GLU A 125 -10.21 19.57 7.77
C GLU A 125 -9.77 20.74 8.65
N GLU A 126 -10.19 20.74 9.92
CA GLU A 126 -9.90 21.80 10.88
C GLU A 126 -8.51 21.67 11.53
N ASN A 127 -8.04 20.45 11.77
CA ASN A 127 -6.79 20.21 12.47
C ASN A 127 -5.73 19.57 11.56
N SER A 128 -4.50 20.10 11.57
CA SER A 128 -3.34 19.56 10.84
C SER A 128 -2.42 18.69 11.71
N ASP A 129 -2.53 18.75 13.03
CA ASP A 129 -1.59 18.14 13.97
C ASP A 129 -1.55 16.60 13.84
N TRP A 130 -2.69 16.00 13.50
CA TRP A 130 -2.77 14.56 13.27
C TRP A 130 -1.89 14.10 12.10
N ARG A 131 -1.61 14.97 11.11
CA ARG A 131 -0.74 14.64 9.97
C ARG A 131 0.72 14.56 10.39
N ASP A 132 1.16 15.47 11.25
CA ASP A 132 2.53 15.48 11.76
C ASP A 132 2.81 14.20 12.56
N GLU A 133 1.89 13.86 13.46
CA GLU A 133 2.04 12.68 14.29
C GLU A 133 1.94 11.38 13.48
N LEU A 134 0.99 11.30 12.54
CA LEU A 134 0.86 10.15 11.64
C LEU A 134 2.10 9.99 10.76
N SER A 135 2.63 11.08 10.20
CA SER A 135 3.84 11.02 9.35
C SER A 135 5.04 10.45 10.11
N ARG A 136 5.16 10.77 11.39
CA ARG A 136 6.17 10.21 12.30
C ARG A 136 5.96 8.72 12.55
N GLU A 137 4.72 8.26 12.74
CA GLU A 137 4.42 6.83 12.88
C GLU A 137 4.73 6.03 11.61
N VAL A 138 4.33 6.55 10.44
CA VAL A 138 4.62 5.95 9.13
C VAL A 138 6.13 5.85 8.92
N ALA A 139 6.87 6.94 9.15
CA ALA A 139 8.32 6.96 8.98
C ALA A 139 9.00 5.93 9.90
N ARG A 140 8.62 5.85 11.18
CA ARG A 140 9.13 4.82 12.11
C ARG A 140 8.81 3.40 11.64
N TRP A 141 7.61 3.18 11.09
CA TRP A 141 7.23 1.87 10.59
C TRP A 141 8.05 1.44 9.37
N ILE A 142 8.30 2.38 8.44
CA ILE A 142 9.14 2.15 7.26
C ILE A 142 10.54 1.74 7.69
N LEU A 143 11.18 2.50 8.59
CA LEU A 143 12.52 2.20 9.10
C LEU A 143 12.59 0.82 9.79
N ARG A 144 11.69 0.57 10.75
CA ARG A 144 11.64 -0.73 11.45
C ARG A 144 11.36 -1.89 10.53
N SER A 145 10.61 -1.68 9.45
CA SER A 145 10.32 -2.72 8.47
C SER A 145 11.53 -2.98 7.58
N TYR A 146 12.25 -1.93 7.18
CA TYR A 146 13.50 -2.01 6.44
C TYR A 146 14.58 -2.79 7.23
N GLU A 147 14.84 -2.39 8.48
CA GLU A 147 15.80 -3.05 9.37
C GLU A 147 15.48 -4.53 9.62
N LYS A 148 14.19 -4.89 9.61
CA LYS A 148 13.76 -6.29 9.80
C LYS A 148 13.82 -7.13 8.54
N VAL A 149 13.78 -6.52 7.35
CA VAL A 149 13.84 -7.24 6.07
C VAL A 149 15.28 -7.50 5.67
N ILE A 150 16.20 -6.59 6.03
CA ILE A 150 17.61 -6.66 5.65
C ILE A 150 18.43 -6.87 6.91
N SER A 151 19.16 -7.99 6.97
CA SER A 151 20.00 -8.35 8.11
C SER A 151 21.24 -7.45 8.25
N ASP A 152 21.71 -6.87 7.14
CA ASP A 152 22.87 -5.95 7.08
C ASP A 152 22.40 -4.52 6.74
N ALA A 153 21.32 -4.09 7.40
CA ALA A 153 20.72 -2.78 7.13
C ALA A 153 21.65 -1.67 7.62
N TYR A 154 21.90 -0.67 6.76
CA TYR A 154 22.46 0.60 7.21
C TYR A 154 21.58 1.18 8.32
N THR A 155 22.20 1.62 9.42
CA THR A 155 21.48 2.34 10.48
C THR A 155 21.04 3.70 9.95
N LEU A 156 19.77 3.79 9.55
CA LEU A 156 19.16 5.02 9.09
C LEU A 156 18.98 5.96 10.29
N GLY A 157 19.73 7.05 10.30
CA GLY A 157 19.75 8.01 11.39
C GLY A 157 18.53 8.92 11.46
N THR A 158 18.59 9.93 12.34
CA THR A 158 17.51 10.91 12.55
C THR A 158 17.24 11.79 11.33
N GLY A 159 18.25 12.03 10.48
CA GLY A 159 18.09 12.81 9.24
C GLY A 159 17.20 12.11 8.22
N GLU A 160 17.47 10.82 7.95
CA GLU A 160 16.66 10.01 7.03
C GLU A 160 15.21 9.87 7.51
N LEU A 161 15.02 9.75 8.83
CA LEU A 161 13.69 9.74 9.43
C LEU A 161 12.95 11.05 9.16
N LEU A 162 13.62 12.20 9.25
CA LEU A 162 13.04 13.52 9.01
C LEU A 162 12.66 13.68 7.53
N ASP A 163 13.51 13.24 6.62
CA ASP A 163 13.27 13.29 5.18
C ASP A 163 12.05 12.44 4.79
N VAL A 164 11.95 11.21 5.31
CA VAL A 164 10.79 10.34 5.10
C VAL A 164 9.53 10.97 5.71
N LYS A 165 9.62 11.55 6.92
CA LYS A 165 8.51 12.24 7.57
C LYS A 165 7.96 13.37 6.70
N GLN A 166 8.81 14.30 6.27
CA GLN A 166 8.42 15.43 5.41
C GLN A 166 7.76 14.92 4.11
N ARG A 167 8.26 13.81 3.57
CA ARG A 167 7.69 13.20 2.38
C ARG A 167 6.27 12.68 2.60
N VAL A 168 6.04 11.97 3.69
CA VAL A 168 4.71 11.46 4.06
C VAL A 168 3.74 12.62 4.25
N GLU A 169 4.16 13.68 4.92
CA GLU A 169 3.34 14.87 5.11
C GLU A 169 2.93 15.51 3.78
N ASN A 170 3.89 15.68 2.86
CA ASN A 170 3.62 16.18 1.51
C ASN A 170 2.65 15.29 0.73
N SER A 171 2.75 13.97 0.86
CA SER A 171 1.82 13.01 0.25
C SER A 171 0.42 13.11 0.85
N LEU A 172 0.31 13.25 2.18
CA LEU A 172 -0.96 13.44 2.87
C LEU A 172 -1.64 14.75 2.49
N GLN A 173 -0.89 15.83 2.26
CA GLN A 173 -1.43 17.10 1.78
C GLN A 173 -1.99 17.01 0.36
N LYS A 174 -1.34 16.23 -0.52
CA LYS A 174 -1.78 16.01 -1.91
C LYS A 174 -2.98 15.07 -2.01
N ALA A 175 -3.12 14.13 -1.08
CA ALA A 175 -4.21 13.16 -1.04
C ALA A 175 -5.54 13.72 -0.49
N LYS A 176 -5.77 15.03 -0.64
CA LYS A 176 -7.03 15.71 -0.26
C LYS A 176 -8.22 15.20 -1.05
#